data_AF-A0A2E0HEF6-F1
#
_entry.id   AF-A0A2E0HEF6-F1
#
_cell.length_a   1.000
_cell.length_b   1.000
_cell.length_c   1.000
_cell.angle_alpha   90.00
_cell.angle_beta   90.00
_cell.angle_gamma   90.00
#
_symmetry.space_group_name_H-M   'P 1'
#
loop_
_entity.id
_entity.type
_entity.pdbx_description
1 polymer ?
#
loop_
_entity_poly.entity_id
_entity_poly.type
_entity_poly.pdbx_seq_one_letter_code
_entity_poly.pdbx_strand_id
1 'polypeptide(L)'
;MLRSTVALLSLLAFCSPTFSDTLILSDNLQLKYEDPKLIAHTEDTLILKYQDWSLMHELVNPRTFYPRIDLSGVERTFLRSIFYSNERKKLPEWLRILSAEQAELFGVGTSNVSQKRVGQAEIVGVLNSQESSSHLYIFEELKIHHLQVNGDNKKFKAVIESIEAR
;
A
#
# COMPACT_ATOMS: atom_id res chain seq x y z
N MET A 1 14.31 -50.63 -2.98
CA MET A 1 13.35 -49.79 -2.24
C MET A 1 14.01 -48.78 -1.31
N LEU A 2 14.99 -49.17 -0.47
CA LEU A 2 15.65 -48.26 0.49
C LEU A 2 16.41 -47.06 -0.13
N ARG A 3 16.95 -47.20 -1.36
CA ARG A 3 17.65 -46.11 -2.06
C ARG A 3 16.72 -45.01 -2.57
N SER A 4 15.51 -45.38 -2.99
CA SER A 4 14.50 -44.44 -3.51
C SER A 4 13.90 -43.60 -2.38
N THR A 5 13.76 -44.16 -1.18
CA THR A 5 13.25 -43.44 0.01
C THR A 5 14.26 -42.42 0.55
N VAL A 6 15.57 -42.70 0.50
CA VAL A 6 16.61 -41.74 0.91
C VAL A 6 16.70 -40.56 -0.06
N ALA A 7 16.57 -40.80 -1.37
CA ALA A 7 16.51 -39.74 -2.37
C ALA A 7 15.27 -38.84 -2.21
N LEU A 8 14.12 -39.42 -1.89
CA LEU A 8 12.87 -38.68 -1.64
C LEU A 8 12.94 -37.81 -0.37
N LEU A 9 13.53 -38.32 0.72
CA LEU A 9 13.78 -37.53 1.94
C LEU A 9 14.76 -36.37 1.68
N SER A 10 15.73 -36.57 0.80
CA SER A 10 16.69 -35.52 0.42
C SER A 10 16.00 -34.41 -0.37
N LEU A 11 15.06 -34.76 -1.26
CA LEU A 11 14.35 -33.80 -2.10
C LEU A 11 13.36 -32.92 -1.31
N LEU A 12 12.70 -33.49 -0.28
CA LEU A 12 11.76 -32.77 0.59
C LEU A 12 12.46 -31.79 1.54
N ALA A 13 13.76 -31.99 1.83
CA ALA A 13 14.53 -31.09 2.69
C ALA A 13 14.92 -29.76 2.01
N PHE A 14 14.72 -29.62 0.70
CA PHE A 14 15.06 -28.40 -0.07
C PHE A 14 13.84 -27.60 -0.56
N CYS A 15 12.62 -27.94 -0.13
CA CYS A 15 11.45 -27.14 -0.42
C CYS A 15 11.36 -25.92 0.52
N SER A 16 12.22 -24.92 0.29
CA SER A 16 11.98 -23.58 0.84
C SER A 16 10.81 -22.95 0.07
N PRO A 17 9.81 -22.37 0.75
CA PRO A 17 8.81 -21.55 0.06
C PRO A 17 9.54 -20.36 -0.56
N THR A 18 9.60 -20.30 -1.89
CA THR A 18 10.06 -19.11 -2.62
C THR A 18 8.84 -18.27 -2.95
N PHE A 19 8.83 -17.03 -2.48
CA PHE A 19 7.83 -16.05 -2.89
C PHE A 19 8.37 -15.24 -4.07
N SER A 20 7.48 -14.60 -4.83
CA SER A 20 7.90 -13.55 -5.77
C SER A 20 8.55 -12.43 -4.96
N ASP A 21 9.66 -11.87 -5.42
CA ASP A 21 10.28 -10.67 -4.85
C ASP A 21 9.63 -9.37 -5.34
N THR A 22 8.60 -9.51 -6.19
CA THR A 22 7.97 -8.42 -6.92
C THR A 22 6.45 -8.51 -6.84
N LEU A 23 5.81 -7.40 -6.50
CA LEU A 23 4.36 -7.19 -6.54
C LEU A 23 4.04 -6.33 -7.76
N ILE A 24 3.27 -6.87 -8.70
CA ILE A 24 2.79 -6.13 -9.85
C ILE A 24 1.61 -5.26 -9.40
N LEU A 25 1.79 -3.94 -9.42
CA LEU A 25 0.74 -2.97 -9.10
C LEU A 25 -0.09 -2.66 -10.35
N SER A 26 0.60 -2.49 -11.48
CA SER A 26 -0.02 -2.20 -12.77
C SER A 26 0.83 -2.67 -13.94
N ASP A 27 0.35 -2.41 -15.16
CA ASP A 27 1.14 -2.64 -16.37
C ASP A 27 2.39 -1.74 -16.41
N ASN A 28 2.38 -0.63 -15.66
CA ASN A 28 3.44 0.37 -15.66
C ASN A 28 4.26 0.38 -14.36
N LEU A 29 3.79 -0.29 -13.29
CA LEU A 29 4.38 -0.20 -11.96
C LEU A 29 4.53 -1.55 -11.30
N GLN A 30 5.65 -1.70 -10.61
CA GLN A 30 5.91 -2.81 -9.71
C GLN A 30 6.51 -2.31 -8.39
N LEU A 31 6.33 -3.10 -7.35
CA LEU A 31 6.96 -2.92 -6.04
C LEU A 31 7.86 -4.12 -5.77
N LYS A 32 9.16 -3.86 -5.57
CA LYS A 32 10.07 -4.88 -5.04
C LYS A 32 9.92 -5.00 -3.53
N TYR A 33 9.94 -6.23 -3.02
CA TYR A 33 9.84 -6.52 -1.59
C TYR A 33 10.73 -7.70 -1.16
N GLU A 34 11.18 -7.67 0.08
CA GLU A 34 11.98 -8.76 0.69
C GLU A 34 11.10 -9.99 0.98
N ASP A 35 11.69 -11.17 1.17
CA ASP A 35 10.93 -12.38 1.46
C ASP A 35 10.05 -12.23 2.73
N PRO A 36 8.71 -12.29 2.60
CA PRO A 36 7.82 -12.22 3.74
C PRO A 36 7.78 -13.55 4.50
N LYS A 37 7.45 -13.50 5.80
CA LYS A 37 7.18 -14.70 6.59
C LYS A 37 5.83 -15.32 6.26
N LEU A 38 4.87 -14.48 5.85
CA LEU A 38 3.53 -14.89 5.49
C LEU A 38 2.97 -13.95 4.44
N ILE A 39 2.31 -14.53 3.44
CA ILE A 39 1.44 -13.83 2.52
C ILE A 39 0.00 -14.25 2.83
N ALA A 40 -0.86 -13.27 3.10
CA ALA A 40 -2.30 -13.48 3.24
C ALA A 40 -3.02 -12.61 2.22
N HIS A 41 -4.16 -13.04 1.73
CA HIS A 41 -4.95 -12.25 0.79
C HIS A 41 -6.45 -12.49 0.96
N THR A 42 -7.23 -11.49 0.56
CA THR A 42 -8.67 -11.57 0.30
C THR A 42 -8.89 -11.38 -1.21
N GLU A 43 -10.10 -11.04 -1.64
CA GLU A 43 -10.39 -10.71 -3.04
C GLU A 43 -9.69 -9.42 -3.49
N ASP A 44 -9.64 -8.42 -2.62
CA ASP A 44 -9.20 -7.05 -2.92
C ASP A 44 -7.93 -6.63 -2.16
N THR A 45 -7.51 -7.41 -1.17
CA THR A 45 -6.41 -7.06 -0.27
C THR A 45 -5.31 -8.12 -0.29
N LEU A 46 -4.06 -7.68 -0.36
CA LEU A 46 -2.85 -8.48 -0.16
C LEU A 46 -2.11 -7.99 1.08
N ILE A 47 -1.66 -8.91 1.94
CA ILE A 47 -0.89 -8.60 3.14
C ILE A 47 0.40 -9.42 3.14
N LEU A 48 1.53 -8.73 3.17
CA LEU A 48 2.86 -9.27 3.37
C LEU A 48 3.26 -9.04 4.83
N LYS A 49 3.42 -10.10 5.62
CA LYS A 49 3.85 -10.02 7.03
C LYS A 49 5.31 -10.41 7.17
N TYR A 50 6.04 -9.58 7.91
CA TYR A 50 7.42 -9.79 8.31
C TYR A 50 7.49 -10.05 9.82
N GLN A 51 8.68 -10.04 10.40
CA GLN A 51 8.84 -10.30 11.83
C GLN A 51 8.23 -9.20 12.72
N ASP A 52 8.45 -7.95 12.34
CA ASP A 52 8.21 -6.76 13.15
C ASP A 52 7.43 -5.68 12.38
N TRP A 53 7.06 -5.94 11.13
CA TRP A 53 6.29 -5.01 10.30
C TRP A 53 5.40 -5.76 9.30
N SER A 54 4.48 -5.03 8.67
CA SER A 54 3.63 -5.57 7.60
C SER A 54 3.38 -4.53 6.51
N LEU A 55 3.23 -5.01 5.29
CA LEU A 55 2.72 -4.24 4.16
C LEU A 55 1.35 -4.79 3.75
N MET A 56 0.36 -3.91 3.64
CA MET A 56 -0.93 -4.20 3.02
C MET A 56 -1.02 -3.45 1.69
N HIS A 57 -1.64 -4.06 0.70
CA HIS A 57 -1.98 -3.48 -0.60
C HIS A 57 -3.44 -3.79 -0.92
N GLU A 58 -4.16 -2.80 -1.42
CA GLU A 58 -5.50 -2.96 -1.97
C GLU A 58 -5.72 -2.00 -3.15
N LEU A 59 -6.66 -2.37 -4.02
CA LEU A 59 -7.19 -1.45 -5.04
C LEU A 59 -8.33 -0.65 -4.43
N VAL A 60 -8.27 0.68 -4.56
CA VAL A 60 -9.36 1.54 -4.12
C VAL A 60 -10.56 1.31 -5.03
N ASN A 61 -11.63 0.75 -4.45
CA ASN A 61 -12.95 0.74 -5.06
C ASN A 61 -13.77 1.91 -4.48
N PRO A 62 -14.16 2.92 -5.29
CA PRO A 62 -14.82 4.12 -4.78
C PRO A 62 -16.15 3.83 -4.08
N ARG A 63 -16.79 2.69 -4.34
CA ARG A 63 -18.09 2.33 -3.75
C ARG A 63 -17.97 1.62 -2.41
N THR A 64 -16.83 1.00 -2.13
CA THR A 64 -16.69 0.07 -0.99
C THR A 64 -15.51 0.39 -0.09
N PHE A 65 -14.54 1.20 -0.54
CA PHE A 65 -13.34 1.52 0.22
C PHE A 65 -13.67 2.22 1.55
N TYR A 66 -14.63 3.16 1.53
CA TYR A 66 -15.20 3.74 2.75
C TYR A 66 -16.57 3.13 3.04
N PRO A 67 -16.79 2.53 4.22
CA PRO A 67 -18.10 2.05 4.60
C PRO A 67 -19.12 3.20 4.54
N ARG A 68 -20.21 2.99 3.79
CA ARG A 68 -21.37 3.89 3.67
C ARG A 68 -21.13 5.16 2.84
N ILE A 69 -20.00 5.30 2.17
CA ILE A 69 -19.70 6.46 1.32
C ILE A 69 -19.35 5.95 -0.08
N ASP A 70 -20.12 6.37 -1.08
CA ASP A 70 -19.76 6.19 -2.48
C ASP A 70 -18.98 7.42 -2.96
N LEU A 71 -17.71 7.23 -3.28
CA LEU A 71 -16.81 8.25 -3.80
C LEU A 71 -16.80 8.31 -5.34
N SER A 72 -17.65 7.55 -6.04
CA SER A 72 -17.62 7.45 -7.50
C SER A 72 -17.69 8.83 -8.16
N GLY A 73 -16.67 9.18 -8.95
CA GLY A 73 -16.54 10.45 -9.66
C GLY A 73 -15.81 11.55 -8.86
N VAL A 74 -15.51 11.31 -7.58
CA VAL A 74 -14.78 12.24 -6.71
C VAL A 74 -13.62 11.58 -5.96
N GLU A 75 -13.37 10.29 -6.16
CA GLU A 75 -12.40 9.49 -5.40
C GLU A 75 -10.99 10.05 -5.45
N ARG A 76 -10.53 10.50 -6.62
CA ARG A 76 -9.21 11.10 -6.77
C ARG A 76 -9.10 12.41 -5.98
N THR A 77 -10.10 13.29 -6.07
CA THR A 77 -10.10 14.56 -5.34
C THR A 77 -10.18 14.34 -3.84
N PHE A 78 -11.03 13.43 -3.39
CA PHE A 78 -11.18 13.08 -1.98
C PHE A 78 -9.91 12.48 -1.37
N LEU A 79 -9.30 11.50 -2.04
CA LEU A 79 -8.09 10.87 -1.49
C LEU A 79 -6.90 11.83 -1.48
N ARG A 80 -6.76 12.70 -2.48
CA ARG A 80 -5.74 13.75 -2.47
C ARG A 80 -5.98 14.79 -1.38
N SER A 81 -7.22 15.09 -1.03
CA SER A 81 -7.53 16.10 -0.02
C SER A 81 -7.17 15.71 1.41
N ILE A 82 -6.96 14.43 1.65
CA ILE A 82 -6.38 13.93 2.91
C ILE A 82 -4.99 14.57 3.10
N PHE A 83 -4.16 14.58 2.05
CA PHE A 83 -2.79 15.10 2.10
C PHE A 83 -2.70 16.60 1.82
N TYR A 84 -3.60 17.14 1.00
CA TYR A 84 -3.47 18.50 0.48
C TYR A 84 -4.70 19.37 0.78
N SER A 85 -4.49 20.42 1.57
CA SER A 85 -5.58 21.30 2.03
C SER A 85 -6.26 22.09 0.92
N ASN A 86 -5.57 22.36 -0.19
CA ASN A 86 -6.14 23.00 -1.38
C ASN A 86 -7.11 22.09 -2.13
N GLU A 87 -6.83 20.78 -2.22
CA GLU A 87 -7.77 19.80 -2.78
C GLU A 87 -9.02 19.69 -1.91
N ARG A 88 -8.86 19.79 -0.58
CA ARG A 88 -9.96 19.74 0.37
C ARG A 88 -10.98 20.86 0.20
N LYS A 89 -10.56 22.03 -0.28
CA LYS A 89 -11.44 23.17 -0.56
C LYS A 89 -12.32 22.97 -1.79
N LYS A 90 -12.01 22.00 -2.65
CA LYS A 90 -12.79 21.68 -3.86
C LYS A 90 -13.97 20.75 -3.56
N LEU A 91 -14.02 20.18 -2.36
CA LEU A 91 -15.03 19.22 -1.95
C LEU A 91 -16.26 19.92 -1.34
N PRO A 92 -17.45 19.28 -1.43
CA PRO A 92 -18.58 19.61 -0.59
C PRO A 92 -18.22 19.59 0.89
N GLU A 93 -18.91 20.41 1.69
CA GLU A 93 -18.59 20.63 3.10
C GLU A 93 -18.41 19.34 3.91
N TRP A 94 -19.33 18.39 3.74
CA TRP A 94 -19.29 17.13 4.48
C TRP A 94 -18.07 16.26 4.11
N LEU A 95 -17.68 16.20 2.83
CA LEU A 95 -16.47 15.48 2.39
C LEU A 95 -15.20 16.20 2.84
N ARG A 96 -15.22 17.53 2.91
CA ARG A 96 -14.11 18.31 3.47
C ARG A 96 -13.88 17.98 4.95
N ILE A 97 -14.95 17.84 5.74
CA ILE A 97 -14.85 17.44 7.15
C ILE A 97 -14.26 16.04 7.25
N LEU A 98 -14.82 15.06 6.55
CA LEU A 98 -14.33 13.68 6.56
C LEU A 98 -12.87 13.56 6.12
N SER A 99 -12.49 14.29 5.08
CA SER A 99 -11.10 14.31 4.63
C SER A 99 -10.16 14.94 5.65
N ALA A 100 -10.62 15.90 6.45
CA ALA A 100 -9.83 16.49 7.53
C ALA A 100 -9.66 15.52 8.70
N GLU A 101 -10.73 14.83 9.10
CA GLU A 101 -10.68 13.79 10.13
C GLU A 101 -9.74 12.65 9.72
N GLN A 102 -9.82 12.20 8.47
CA GLN A 102 -8.92 11.17 7.94
C GLN A 102 -7.45 11.63 7.95
N ALA A 103 -7.21 12.90 7.60
CA ALA A 103 -5.86 13.48 7.63
C ALA A 103 -5.29 13.51 9.05
N GLU A 104 -6.11 13.84 10.04
CA GLU A 104 -5.73 13.81 11.45
C GLU A 104 -5.38 12.39 11.92
N LEU A 105 -6.23 11.40 11.59
CA LEU A 105 -5.96 9.99 11.90
C LEU A 105 -4.66 9.48 11.28
N PHE A 106 -4.39 9.89 10.03
CA PHE A 106 -3.13 9.55 9.35
C PHE A 106 -1.93 10.36 9.85
N GLY A 107 -2.12 11.30 10.77
CA GLY A 107 -1.06 12.15 11.29
C GLY A 107 -0.51 13.13 10.25
N VAL A 108 -1.32 13.55 9.27
CA VAL A 108 -0.91 14.53 8.24
C VAL A 108 -0.64 15.89 8.89
N GLY A 109 0.64 16.27 8.87
CA GLY A 109 1.14 17.58 9.26
C GLY A 109 1.57 18.41 8.05
N THR A 110 2.14 19.58 8.30
CA THR A 110 2.51 20.54 7.25
C THR A 110 3.74 20.13 6.43
N SER A 111 4.55 19.18 6.89
CA SER A 111 5.85 18.83 6.28
C SER A 111 6.20 17.34 6.25
N ASN A 112 5.29 16.45 6.63
CA ASN A 112 5.55 15.01 6.70
C ASN A 112 4.93 14.19 5.56
N VAL A 113 4.29 14.86 4.59
CA VAL A 113 3.81 14.21 3.37
C VAL A 113 5.00 13.94 2.45
N SER A 114 5.18 12.67 2.10
CA SER A 114 6.17 12.21 1.13
C SER A 114 5.51 12.08 -0.25
N GLN A 115 6.21 12.51 -1.29
CA GLN A 115 5.74 12.45 -2.67
C GLN A 115 6.83 11.91 -3.59
N LYS A 116 6.44 11.04 -4.53
CA LYS A 116 7.30 10.51 -5.60
C LYS A 116 6.49 10.44 -6.89
N ARG A 117 7.16 10.58 -8.04
CA ARG A 117 6.58 10.29 -9.36
C ARG A 117 7.35 9.16 -10.00
N VAL A 118 6.63 8.22 -10.61
CA VAL A 118 7.20 7.10 -11.38
C VAL A 118 6.39 7.00 -12.67
N GLY A 119 7.00 7.32 -13.80
CA GLY A 119 6.26 7.50 -15.05
C GLY A 119 5.15 8.55 -14.90
N GLN A 120 3.91 8.16 -15.21
CA GLN A 120 2.72 9.01 -15.05
C GLN A 120 2.07 8.89 -13.66
N ALA A 121 2.50 7.94 -12.85
CA ALA A 121 1.91 7.70 -11.54
C ALA A 121 2.42 8.72 -10.52
N GLU A 122 1.50 9.20 -9.68
CA GLU A 122 1.83 10.02 -8.52
C GLU A 122 1.65 9.22 -7.24
N ILE A 123 2.71 9.15 -6.46
CA ILE A 123 2.77 8.43 -5.19
C ILE A 123 2.78 9.47 -4.08
N VAL A 124 1.81 9.41 -3.17
CA VAL A 124 1.67 10.34 -2.04
C VAL A 124 1.42 9.54 -0.79
N GLY A 125 2.19 9.78 0.27
CA GLY A 125 1.98 9.07 1.53
C GLY A 125 2.44 9.84 2.74
N VAL A 126 2.07 9.34 3.90
CA VAL A 126 2.39 9.92 5.19
C VAL A 126 2.65 8.82 6.20
N LEU A 127 3.57 9.08 7.13
CA LEU A 127 3.81 8.26 8.31
C LEU A 127 3.19 8.95 9.52
N ASN A 128 2.33 8.22 10.23
CA ASN A 128 2.00 8.50 11.62
C ASN A 128 3.03 7.82 12.52
N SER A 129 4.03 8.58 12.97
CA SER A 129 5.12 8.06 13.81
C SER A 129 4.67 7.61 15.19
N GLN A 130 3.51 8.08 15.68
CA GLN A 130 2.98 7.66 17.00
C GLN A 130 2.44 6.23 16.91
N GLU A 131 1.73 5.92 15.82
CA GLU A 131 1.11 4.61 15.60
C GLU A 131 2.01 3.63 14.83
N SER A 132 3.20 4.07 14.38
CA SER A 132 4.05 3.31 13.46
C SER A 132 3.27 2.76 12.26
N SER A 133 2.36 3.59 11.74
CA SER A 133 1.48 3.25 10.61
C SER A 133 1.62 4.33 9.54
N SER A 134 1.78 3.90 8.30
CA SER A 134 1.87 4.78 7.15
C SER A 134 0.80 4.44 6.13
N HIS A 135 0.25 5.47 5.50
CA HIS A 135 -0.71 5.34 4.42
C HIS A 135 -0.14 5.97 3.16
N LEU A 136 -0.18 5.22 2.07
CA LEU A 136 0.37 5.58 0.77
C LEU A 136 -0.70 5.35 -0.30
N TYR A 137 -0.91 6.34 -1.16
CA TYR A 137 -1.75 6.21 -2.33
C TYR A 137 -0.92 6.36 -3.60
N ILE A 138 -1.20 5.49 -4.57
CA ILE A 138 -0.62 5.54 -5.91
C ILE A 138 -1.73 5.91 -6.87
N PHE A 139 -1.67 7.11 -7.42
CA PHE A 139 -2.64 7.62 -8.38
C PHE A 139 -2.14 7.35 -9.80
N GLU A 140 -2.77 6.41 -10.49
CA GLU A 140 -2.63 6.19 -11.93
C GLU A 140 -3.87 6.73 -12.67
N GLU A 141 -3.86 6.67 -14.01
CA GLU A 141 -4.93 7.21 -14.84
C GLU A 141 -6.30 6.57 -14.54
N LEU A 142 -6.34 5.23 -14.45
CA LEU A 142 -7.57 4.45 -14.34
C LEU A 142 -7.78 3.78 -12.97
N LYS A 143 -6.78 3.83 -12.09
CA LYS A 143 -6.83 3.15 -10.79
C LYS A 143 -6.07 3.91 -9.73
N ILE A 144 -6.48 3.67 -8.49
CA ILE A 144 -5.80 4.18 -7.30
C ILE A 144 -5.48 2.97 -6.43
N HIS A 145 -4.22 2.83 -6.05
CA HIS A 145 -3.80 1.83 -5.07
C HIS A 145 -3.70 2.47 -3.70
N HIS A 146 -4.06 1.71 -2.66
CA HIS A 146 -3.76 2.03 -1.28
C HIS A 146 -2.76 1.01 -0.75
N LEU A 147 -1.67 1.50 -0.17
CA LEU A 147 -0.69 0.69 0.56
C LEU A 147 -0.64 1.19 1.99
N GLN A 148 -0.71 0.27 2.95
CA GLN A 148 -0.51 0.57 4.36
C GLN A 148 0.74 -0.15 4.86
N VAL A 149 1.67 0.61 5.47
CA VAL A 149 2.88 0.08 6.08
C VAL A 149 2.75 0.21 7.59
N ASN A 150 2.58 -0.91 8.29
CA ASN A 150 2.66 -0.95 9.75
C ASN A 150 4.12 -1.27 10.11
N GLY A 151 4.91 -0.23 10.35
CA GLY A 151 6.35 -0.30 10.56
C GLY A 151 6.93 1.11 10.75
N ASP A 152 8.23 1.16 11.05
CA ASP A 152 8.92 2.44 11.28
C ASP A 152 9.13 3.26 9.99
N ASN A 153 9.69 4.46 10.15
CA ASN A 153 10.03 5.36 9.04
C ASN A 153 11.00 4.74 8.02
N LYS A 154 11.86 3.81 8.43
CA LYS A 154 12.79 3.15 7.50
C LYS A 154 12.01 2.23 6.58
N LYS A 155 11.06 1.44 7.11
CA LYS A 155 10.19 0.57 6.31
C LYS A 155 9.29 1.36 5.38
N PHE A 156 8.69 2.45 5.85
CA PHE A 156 7.90 3.36 5.01
C PHE A 156 8.70 3.90 3.81
N LYS A 157 9.90 4.44 4.06
CA LYS A 157 10.76 4.97 3.00
C LYS A 157 11.20 3.90 2.02
N ALA A 158 11.62 2.73 2.54
CA ALA A 158 12.03 1.60 1.71
C ALA A 158 10.91 1.18 0.74
N VAL A 159 9.65 1.10 1.22
CA VAL A 159 8.51 0.79 0.34
C VAL A 159 8.33 1.84 -0.75
N ILE A 160 8.35 3.14 -0.43
CA ILE A 160 8.23 4.20 -1.45
C ILE A 160 9.36 4.13 -2.48
N GLU A 161 10.59 3.91 -2.03
CA GLU A 161 11.77 3.83 -2.87
C GLU A 161 11.72 2.62 -3.80
N SER A 162 11.14 1.51 -3.35
CA SER A 162 11.06 0.23 -4.08
C SER A 162 9.94 0.16 -5.11
N ILE A 163 9.08 1.18 -5.20
CA ILE A 163 8.11 1.33 -6.30
C ILE A 163 8.83 1.88 -7.53
N GLU A 164 8.84 1.14 -8.62
CA GLU A 164 9.55 1.49 -9.85
C GLU A 164 8.69 1.23 -11.10
N ALA A 165 9.14 1.78 -12.22
CA ALA A 165 8.54 1.50 -13.52
C ALA A 165 8.82 0.05 -13.92
N ARG A 166 7.86 -0.57 -14.58
CA ARG A 166 7.97 -1.93 -15.13
C ARG A 166 8.50 -1.93 -16.55
#